data_AF-A0A7W7DV54-F1
#
_entry.id   AF-A0A7W7DV54-F1
#
_cell.length_a   1.000
_cell.length_b   1.000
_cell.length_c   1.000
_cell.angle_alpha   90.00
_cell.angle_beta   90.00
_cell.angle_gamma   90.00
#
_symmetry.space_group_name_H-M   'P 1'
#
loop_
_entity.id
_entity.type
_entity.pdbx_description
1 polymer ?
#
loop_
_entity_poly.entity_id
_entity_poly.type
_entity_poly.pdbx_seq_one_letter_code
_entity_poly.pdbx_strand_id
1 'polypeptide(L)'
;MTRTAHHVRPPHSRSAYDRSPGKPWRSVVLHDLRYSARSLTDATRESRRPRPRAVRRAVDVYSFARYQRDDSVAQWSAIEERRARQRLRTQVGTLLGLVNTSAGVLALDAADTVEIPPARHRHGSLWLA
;
A
#
# COMPACT_ATOMS: atom_id res chain seq x y z
N MET A 1 8.33 28.31 18.99
CA MET A 1 9.54 28.14 18.15
C MET A 1 9.23 27.13 17.06
N THR A 2 9.08 27.60 15.82
CA THR A 2 8.58 26.79 14.70
C THR A 2 9.77 26.21 13.93
N ARG A 3 9.91 24.88 13.90
CA ARG A 3 10.98 24.20 13.14
C ARG A 3 10.61 24.16 11.67
N THR A 4 11.34 24.91 10.86
CA THR A 4 11.32 24.87 9.40
C THR A 4 11.67 23.46 8.92
N ALA A 5 10.75 22.81 8.20
CA ALA A 5 11.02 21.55 7.53
C ALA A 5 11.90 21.84 6.31
N HIS A 6 13.18 21.44 6.36
CA HIS A 6 14.05 21.47 5.20
C HIS A 6 13.58 20.40 4.21
N HIS A 7 13.17 20.82 3.00
CA HIS A 7 12.96 19.91 1.88
C HIS A 7 14.31 19.30 1.47
N VAL A 8 14.60 18.09 1.94
CA VAL A 8 15.71 17.27 1.44
C VAL A 8 15.43 16.95 -0.03
N ARG A 9 16.33 17.38 -0.94
CA ARG A 9 16.26 16.98 -2.35
C ARG A 9 16.31 15.45 -2.43
N PRO A 10 15.41 14.79 -3.20
CA PRO A 10 15.43 13.35 -3.30
C PRO A 10 16.74 12.93 -3.98
N PRO A 11 17.45 11.92 -3.44
CA PRO A 11 18.65 11.41 -4.07
C PRO A 11 18.30 10.85 -5.45
N HIS A 12 19.16 11.11 -6.43
CA HIS A 12 19.07 10.50 -7.76
C HIS A 12 18.95 8.98 -7.60
N SER A 13 17.80 8.43 -7.98
CA SER A 13 17.50 7.02 -7.76
C SER A 13 18.42 6.17 -8.63
N ARG A 14 19.15 5.25 -8.01
CA ARG A 14 19.71 4.08 -8.71
C ARG A 14 18.57 3.39 -9.47
N SER A 15 18.87 3.03 -10.72
CA SER A 15 17.99 2.34 -11.66
C SER A 15 17.11 1.28 -11.00
N ALA A 16 15.82 1.28 -11.33
CA ALA A 16 14.82 0.32 -10.83
C ALA A 16 15.19 -1.15 -11.15
N TYR A 17 16.07 -1.37 -12.14
CA TYR A 17 16.53 -2.69 -12.58
C TYR A 17 17.57 -3.35 -11.66
N ASP A 18 18.10 -2.65 -10.65
CA ASP A 18 19.15 -3.17 -9.77
C ASP A 18 18.59 -3.81 -8.48
N ARG A 19 17.32 -4.22 -8.46
CA ARG A 19 16.63 -4.71 -7.26
C ARG A 19 16.09 -6.12 -7.42
N SER A 20 16.52 -7.00 -6.53
CA SER A 20 15.86 -8.29 -6.29
C SER A 20 14.64 -8.07 -5.39
N PRO A 21 13.41 -8.35 -5.87
CA PRO A 21 12.22 -8.37 -5.02
C PRO A 21 12.45 -9.27 -3.79
N GLY A 22 11.97 -8.85 -2.62
CA GLY A 22 12.09 -9.62 -1.37
C GLY A 22 13.39 -9.44 -0.58
N LYS A 23 14.39 -8.70 -1.07
CA LYS A 23 15.58 -8.34 -0.28
C LYS A 23 15.38 -7.00 0.47
N PRO A 24 15.97 -6.84 1.68
CA PRO A 24 15.91 -5.57 2.39
C PRO A 24 16.61 -4.48 1.58
N TRP A 25 15.99 -3.30 1.51
CA TRP A 25 16.58 -2.12 0.88
C TRP A 25 17.82 -1.65 1.64
N ARG A 26 17.79 -1.77 2.96
CA ARG A 26 18.94 -1.47 3.82
C ARG A 26 18.88 -2.33 5.08
N SER A 27 19.98 -3.00 5.41
CA SER A 27 20.17 -3.60 6.72
C SER A 27 21.00 -2.66 7.57
N VAL A 28 20.52 -2.34 8.77
CA VAL A 28 21.20 -1.44 9.70
C VAL A 28 21.40 -2.15 11.03
N VAL A 29 22.60 -2.05 11.58
CA VAL A 29 22.88 -2.51 12.95
C VAL A 29 22.73 -1.31 13.87
N LEU A 30 21.75 -1.36 14.77
CA LEU A 30 21.50 -0.35 15.78
C LEU A 30 22.09 -0.79 17.13
N HIS A 31 22.84 0.10 17.75
CA HIS A 31 23.35 -0.04 19.10
C HIS A 31 22.52 0.85 20.03
N ASP A 32 21.93 0.26 21.07
CA ASP A 32 21.03 0.93 22.00
C ASP A 32 21.36 0.55 23.46
N LEU A 33 20.96 1.39 24.42
CA LEU A 33 21.11 1.16 25.85
C LEU A 33 19.73 1.00 26.48
N ARG A 34 19.36 -0.21 26.92
CA ARG A 34 18.04 -0.50 27.48
C ARG A 34 18.07 -0.92 28.93
N TYR A 35 17.13 -0.41 29.71
CA TYR A 35 16.77 -0.97 31.00
C TYR A 35 15.79 -2.12 30.79
N SER A 36 16.12 -3.30 31.31
CA SER A 36 15.17 -4.41 31.41
C SER A 36 14.51 -4.40 32.79
N ALA A 37 13.32 -5.01 32.91
CA ALA A 37 12.67 -5.17 34.21
C ALA A 37 13.61 -5.81 35.25
N ARG A 38 14.34 -6.86 34.85
CA ARG A 38 15.37 -7.50 35.68
C ARG A 38 16.46 -6.51 36.12
N SER A 39 16.97 -5.67 35.20
CA SER A 39 17.99 -4.66 35.52
C SER A 39 17.52 -3.62 36.53
N LEU A 40 16.22 -3.32 36.56
CA LEU A 40 15.61 -2.43 37.54
C LEU A 40 15.42 -3.16 38.88
N THR A 41 14.88 -4.39 38.87
CA THR A 41 14.68 -5.21 40.08
C THR A 41 15.99 -5.51 40.80
N ASP A 42 17.04 -5.91 40.07
CA ASP A 42 18.37 -6.18 40.64
C ASP A 42 18.95 -4.91 41.30
N ALA A 43 18.79 -3.75 40.65
CA ALA A 43 19.27 -2.48 41.15
C ALA A 43 18.53 -2.03 42.42
N THR A 44 17.21 -2.25 42.48
CA THR A 44 16.41 -2.02 43.69
C THR A 44 16.84 -2.95 44.82
N ARG A 45 17.03 -4.25 44.54
CA ARG A 45 17.48 -5.24 45.54
C ARG A 45 18.87 -4.89 46.09
N GLU A 46 19.76 -4.41 45.23
CA GLU A 46 21.14 -4.09 45.57
C GLU A 46 21.31 -2.63 46.03
N SER A 47 20.20 -1.90 46.27
CA SER A 47 20.18 -0.50 46.72
C SER A 47 21.11 0.42 45.93
N ARG A 48 21.19 0.20 44.61
CA ARG A 48 22.11 0.92 43.71
C ARG A 48 21.38 1.50 42.52
N ARG A 49 22.02 2.44 41.83
CA ARG A 49 21.49 3.01 40.59
C ARG A 49 21.42 1.93 39.50
N PRO A 50 20.28 1.79 38.78
CA PRO A 50 20.19 0.88 37.65
C PRO A 50 21.13 1.30 36.53
N ARG A 51 21.78 0.31 35.90
CA ARG A 51 22.67 0.51 34.76
C ARG A 51 22.02 -0.08 33.50
N PRO A 52 21.95 0.67 32.40
CA PRO A 52 21.37 0.15 31.17
C PRO A 52 22.30 -0.88 30.54
N ARG A 53 21.74 -1.83 29.81
CA ARG A 53 22.50 -2.85 29.08
C ARG A 53 22.61 -2.47 27.62
N ALA A 54 23.79 -2.68 27.04
CA ALA A 54 24.00 -2.55 25.61
C ALA A 54 23.23 -3.64 24.86
N VAL A 55 22.47 -3.23 23.85
CA VAL A 55 21.69 -4.09 22.98
C VAL A 55 22.10 -3.79 21.54
N ARG A 56 22.39 -4.85 20.78
CA ARG A 56 22.63 -4.77 19.34
C ARG A 56 21.41 -5.33 18.61
N ARG A 57 20.83 -4.58 17.70
CA ARG A 57 19.67 -5.00 16.89
C ARG A 57 20.01 -4.88 15.41
N ALA A 58 19.89 -5.98 14.69
CA ALA A 58 19.84 -5.92 13.23
C ALA A 58 18.41 -5.55 12.82
N VAL A 59 18.28 -4.51 12.01
CA VAL A 59 17.00 -4.05 11.47
C VAL A 59 17.09 -4.04 9.95
N ASP A 60 16.23 -4.82 9.34
CA ASP A 60 16.03 -4.85 7.91
C ASP A 60 14.95 -3.85 7.53
N VAL A 61 15.34 -2.84 6.75
CA VAL A 61 14.44 -1.84 6.20
C VAL A 61 14.06 -2.29 4.80
N TYR A 62 12.80 -2.65 4.62
CA TYR A 62 12.23 -2.97 3.33
C TYR A 62 11.63 -1.73 2.70
N SER A 63 11.86 -1.53 1.40
CA SER A 63 11.13 -0.51 0.64
C SER A 63 10.01 -1.19 -0.15
N PHE A 64 8.77 -0.82 0.12
CA PHE A 64 7.64 -1.18 -0.73
C PHE A 64 7.68 -0.39 -2.03
N ALA A 65 7.12 -0.93 -3.13
CA ALA A 65 7.05 -0.25 -4.43
C ALA A 65 6.48 1.18 -4.31
N ARG A 66 5.50 1.39 -3.42
CA ARG A 66 4.92 2.71 -3.11
C ARG A 66 5.89 3.76 -2.55
N TYR A 67 7.00 3.35 -1.94
CA TYR A 67 7.97 4.29 -1.34
C TYR A 67 8.92 4.91 -2.38
N GLN A 68 9.07 4.30 -3.56
CA GLN A 68 10.16 4.61 -4.49
C GLN A 68 9.72 5.38 -5.73
N ARG A 69 8.58 6.07 -5.71
CA ARG A 69 7.99 6.75 -6.89
C ARG A 69 7.94 5.83 -8.12
N ASP A 70 7.66 4.55 -7.88
CA ASP A 70 7.40 3.62 -8.97
C ASP A 70 5.96 3.83 -9.43
N ASP A 71 5.83 4.60 -10.51
CA ASP A 71 4.54 4.94 -11.09
C ASP A 71 3.90 3.76 -11.83
N SER A 72 4.60 2.64 -12.02
CA SER A 72 4.10 1.49 -12.78
C SER A 72 2.85 0.88 -12.15
N VAL A 73 2.82 0.74 -10.81
CA VAL A 73 1.65 0.21 -10.08
C VAL A 73 0.48 1.19 -10.14
N ALA A 74 0.76 2.49 -10.04
CA ALA A 74 -0.26 3.53 -10.16
C ALA A 74 -0.83 3.59 -11.59
N GLN A 75 0.02 3.49 -12.60
CA GLN A 75 -0.36 3.47 -14.02
C GLN A 75 -1.17 2.22 -14.36
N TRP A 76 -0.72 1.04 -13.91
CA TRP A 76 -1.44 -0.21 -14.11
C TRP A 76 -2.82 -0.16 -13.45
N SER A 77 -2.89 0.33 -12.21
CA SER A 77 -4.15 0.54 -11.50
C SER A 77 -5.09 1.50 -12.25
N ALA A 78 -4.57 2.62 -12.77
CA ALA A 78 -5.36 3.59 -13.51
C ALA A 78 -5.89 3.04 -14.83
N ILE A 79 -5.09 2.21 -15.53
CA ILE A 79 -5.51 1.52 -16.76
C ILE A 79 -6.62 0.51 -16.45
N GLU A 80 -6.44 -0.32 -15.43
CA GLU A 80 -7.45 -1.30 -15.03
C GLU A 80 -8.75 -0.65 -14.54
N GLU A 81 -8.65 0.45 -13.79
CA GLU A 81 -9.80 1.25 -13.39
C GLU A 81 -10.53 1.84 -14.60
N ARG A 82 -9.80 2.35 -15.59
CA ARG A 82 -10.39 2.86 -16.84
C ARG A 82 -11.12 1.75 -17.61
N ARG A 83 -10.51 0.56 -17.73
CA ARG A 83 -11.13 -0.62 -18.37
C ARG A 83 -12.38 -1.07 -17.64
N ALA A 84 -12.36 -1.10 -16.30
CA ALA A 84 -13.53 -1.44 -15.49
C ALA A 84 -14.67 -0.43 -15.68
N ARG A 85 -14.38 0.87 -15.69
CA ARG A 85 -15.38 1.91 -15.96
C ARG A 85 -15.95 1.85 -17.37
N GLN A 86 -15.12 1.53 -18.38
CA GLN A 86 -15.61 1.35 -19.74
C GLN A 86 -16.58 0.17 -19.83
N ARG A 87 -16.21 -0.99 -19.25
CA ARG A 87 -17.10 -2.15 -19.18
C ARG A 87 -18.44 -1.83 -18.51
N LEU A 88 -18.40 -1.16 -17.35
CA LEU A 88 -19.60 -0.72 -16.65
C LEU A 88 -20.49 0.18 -17.52
N ARG A 89 -19.89 1.19 -18.19
CA ARG A 89 -20.64 2.10 -19.08
C ARG A 89 -21.30 1.36 -20.23
N THR A 90 -20.61 0.41 -20.85
CA THR A 90 -21.16 -0.41 -21.93
C THR A 90 -22.36 -1.21 -21.43
N GLN A 91 -22.22 -1.92 -20.31
CA GLN A 91 -23.28 -2.75 -19.75
C GLN A 91 -24.51 -1.94 -19.32
N VAL A 92 -24.30 -0.81 -18.64
CA VAL A 92 -25.38 0.12 -18.25
C VAL A 92 -26.04 0.73 -19.48
N GLY A 93 -25.27 1.05 -20.53
CA GLY A 93 -25.80 1.56 -21.80
C GLY A 93 -26.68 0.53 -22.51
N THR A 94 -26.29 -0.74 -22.53
CA THR A 94 -27.10 -1.85 -23.05
C THR A 94 -28.41 -1.97 -22.28
N LEU A 95 -28.36 -1.94 -20.95
CA LEU A 95 -29.55 -2.01 -20.10
C LEU A 95 -30.47 -0.81 -20.34
N LEU A 96 -29.94 0.41 -20.41
CA LEU A 96 -30.71 1.60 -20.74
C LEU A 96 -31.35 1.51 -22.14
N GLY A 97 -30.67 0.92 -23.11
CA GLY A 97 -31.22 0.68 -24.45
C GLY A 97 -32.39 -0.30 -24.42
N LEU A 98 -32.30 -1.37 -23.64
CA LEU A 98 -33.38 -2.32 -23.44
C LEU A 98 -34.59 -1.67 -22.74
N VAL A 99 -34.36 -0.85 -21.71
CA VAL A 99 -35.41 -0.14 -20.97
C VAL A 99 -36.12 0.92 -21.84
N ASN A 100 -35.38 1.65 -22.66
CA ASN A 100 -35.91 2.77 -23.45
C ASN A 100 -36.45 2.36 -24.83
N THR A 101 -36.66 1.07 -25.10
CA THR A 101 -37.23 0.64 -26.38
C THR A 101 -38.67 1.17 -26.53
N SER A 102 -38.97 1.75 -27.70
CA SER A 102 -40.21 2.48 -28.01
C SER A 102 -41.49 1.63 -28.01
N ALA A 103 -41.36 0.31 -27.88
CA ALA A 103 -42.47 -0.63 -27.86
C ALA A 103 -43.22 -0.69 -26.51
N GLY A 104 -42.74 0.00 -25.47
CA GLY A 104 -43.40 0.10 -24.17
C GLY A 104 -43.39 -1.21 -23.34
N VAL A 105 -42.76 -2.27 -23.85
CA VAL A 105 -42.58 -3.55 -23.15
C VAL A 105 -41.10 -3.73 -22.87
N LEU A 106 -40.78 -3.80 -21.58
CA LEU A 106 -39.43 -4.03 -21.10
C LEU A 106 -39.04 -5.50 -21.37
N ALA A 107 -37.95 -5.73 -22.11
CA ALA A 107 -37.43 -7.07 -22.34
C ALA A 107 -36.69 -7.58 -21.09
N LEU A 108 -37.44 -7.99 -20.06
CA LEU A 108 -36.92 -8.45 -18.76
C LEU A 108 -35.93 -9.61 -18.90
N ASP A 109 -36.25 -10.60 -19.72
CA ASP A 109 -35.37 -11.75 -19.97
C ASP A 109 -34.02 -11.33 -20.56
N ALA A 110 -33.99 -10.29 -21.40
CA ALA A 110 -32.75 -9.76 -21.95
C ALA A 110 -31.99 -8.92 -20.92
N ALA A 111 -32.69 -8.17 -20.08
CA ALA A 111 -32.09 -7.35 -19.03
C ALA A 111 -31.41 -8.21 -17.95
N ASP A 112 -32.01 -9.34 -17.58
CA ASP A 112 -31.48 -10.27 -16.57
C ASP A 112 -30.18 -10.97 -17.01
N THR A 113 -29.88 -10.99 -18.32
CA THR A 113 -28.60 -11.50 -18.84
C THR A 113 -27.44 -10.50 -18.70
N VAL A 114 -27.72 -9.24 -18.37
CA VAL A 114 -26.68 -8.20 -18.23
C VAL A 114 -26.11 -8.21 -16.81
N GLU A 115 -25.04 -8.99 -16.59
CA GLU A 115 -24.33 -8.99 -15.32
C GLU A 115 -23.48 -7.72 -15.14
N ILE A 116 -23.88 -6.85 -14.21
CA ILE A 116 -23.11 -5.67 -13.82
C ILE A 116 -22.35 -5.96 -12.51
N PRO A 117 -21.02 -6.19 -12.57
CA PRO A 117 -20.24 -6.46 -11.37
C PRO A 117 -20.19 -5.20 -10.48
N PRO A 118 -20.09 -5.36 -9.15
CA PRO A 118 -20.00 -4.24 -8.24
C PRO A 118 -18.77 -3.39 -8.55
N ALA A 119 -18.96 -2.07 -8.54
CA ALA A 119 -17.97 -1.04 -8.88
C ALA A 119 -16.84 -0.92 -7.82
N ARG A 120 -16.13 -2.00 -7.51
CA ARG A 120 -14.98 -2.00 -6.58
C ARG A 120 -13.70 -1.60 -7.31
N HIS A 121 -13.65 -0.35 -7.76
CA HIS A 121 -12.60 0.19 -8.62
C HIS A 121 -11.20 0.31 -7.97
N ARG A 122 -11.02 -0.02 -6.69
CA ARG A 122 -9.79 0.31 -5.96
C ARG A 122 -9.08 -0.84 -5.25
N HIS A 123 -9.66 -2.04 -5.20
CA HIS A 123 -9.13 -3.08 -4.30
C HIS A 123 -8.24 -4.13 -4.98
N GLY A 124 -8.41 -4.44 -6.26
CA GLY A 124 -7.64 -5.52 -6.91
C GLY A 124 -6.12 -5.32 -6.90
N SER A 125 -5.67 -4.10 -7.18
CA SER A 125 -4.23 -3.78 -7.25
C SER A 125 -3.55 -3.58 -5.89
N LEU A 126 -4.32 -3.39 -4.82
CA LEU A 126 -3.79 -3.30 -3.45
C LEU A 126 -3.48 -4.68 -2.84
N TRP A 127 -4.12 -5.74 -3.33
CA TRP A 127 -4.02 -7.09 -2.79
C TRP A 127 -3.06 -8.01 -3.57
N LEU A 128 -2.79 -7.70 -4.84
CA LEU A 128 -1.96 -8.52 -5.75
C LEU A 128 -0.52 -7.98 -5.95
N ALA A 129 -0.15 -6.94 -5.21
CA ALA A 129 1.19 -6.31 -5.26
C ALA A 129 2.10 -6.79 -4.13
#